data_AF-A0A955IMB3-F1
#
_entry.id   AF-A0A955IMB3-F1
#
_cell.length_a   1.000
_cell.length_b   1.000
_cell.length_c   1.000
_cell.angle_alpha   90.00
_cell.angle_beta   90.00
_cell.angle_gamma   90.00
#
_symmetry.space_group_name_H-M   'P 1'
#
loop_
_entity.id
_entity.type
_entity.pdbx_description
1 polymer ?
#
loop_
_entity_poly.entity_id
_entity_poly.type
_entity_poly.pdbx_seq_one_letter_code
_entity_poly.pdbx_strand_id
1 'polypeptide(L)' 'MGGSGRAATCVQPERPGGLILAPRPGASADVTGDCATDAADLAVLLQDWGMQDSPADLDYDGVVGPADLAWMLADWGG' A
#
# COMPACT_ATOMS: atom_id res chain seq x y z
N MET A 1 -28.77 -17.61 -5.65
CA MET A 1 -27.71 -17.43 -4.63
C MET A 1 -26.51 -16.81 -5.35
N GLY A 2 -26.38 -15.52 -5.59
CA GLY A 2 -26.99 -14.34 -4.98
C GLY A 2 -25.98 -13.62 -4.09
N GLY A 3 -24.91 -13.07 -4.66
CA GLY A 3 -23.87 -12.36 -3.91
C GLY A 3 -22.84 -11.71 -4.84
N SER A 4 -23.20 -10.59 -5.47
CA SER A 4 -22.24 -9.68 -6.10
C SER A 4 -21.27 -9.17 -5.03
N GLY A 5 -20.07 -9.75 -4.96
CA GLY A 5 -18.92 -9.12 -4.34
C GLY A 5 -18.53 -7.92 -5.19
N ARG A 6 -18.50 -6.74 -4.58
CA ARG A 6 -18.26 -5.47 -5.25
C ARG A 6 -16.82 -5.47 -5.77
N ALA A 7 -16.63 -5.53 -7.09
CA ALA A 7 -15.45 -4.95 -7.71
C ALA A 7 -15.57 -3.43 -7.50
N ALA A 8 -15.02 -2.95 -6.38
CA ALA A 8 -14.81 -1.52 -6.19
C ALA A 8 -13.78 -1.12 -7.25
N THR A 9 -14.23 -0.39 -8.27
CA THR A 9 -13.30 0.31 -9.16
C THR A 9 -12.37 1.16 -8.29
N CYS A 10 -11.05 0.96 -8.31
CA CYS A 10 -10.16 2.03 -7.89
C CYS A 10 -10.30 3.16 -8.90
N VAL A 11 -11.23 4.04 -8.64
CA VAL A 11 -10.99 5.42 -9.02
C VAL A 11 -9.96 5.91 -8.02
N GLN A 12 -8.68 5.70 -8.31
CA GLN A 12 -7.67 6.68 -7.91
C GLN A 12 -8.02 7.90 -8.77
N PRO A 13 -8.70 8.96 -8.27
CA PRO A 13 -8.75 10.18 -9.05
C PRO A 13 -7.29 10.61 -9.22
N GLU A 14 -6.81 10.65 -10.46
CA GLU A 14 -5.58 11.32 -10.86
C GLU A 14 -5.38 12.55 -9.97
N ARG A 15 -4.45 12.51 -9.00
CA ARG A 15 -4.36 13.55 -7.96
C ARG A 15 -3.77 14.82 -8.59
N PRO A 16 -4.55 15.87 -8.89
CA PRO A 16 -4.00 17.09 -9.43
C PRO A 16 -3.54 17.93 -8.23
N GLY A 17 -2.24 17.95 -7.96
CA GLY A 17 -1.57 19.08 -7.27
C GLY A 17 -1.97 19.40 -5.82
N GLY A 18 -2.15 18.42 -4.93
CA GLY A 18 -2.41 18.67 -3.51
C GLY A 18 -1.16 18.61 -2.62
N LEU A 19 -0.50 19.75 -2.39
CA LEU A 19 0.43 19.92 -1.26
C LEU A 19 -0.37 19.85 0.05
N ILE A 20 -0.17 18.82 0.88
CA ILE A 20 -0.74 18.71 2.23
C ILE A 20 0.41 18.48 3.22
N LEU A 21 0.60 19.43 4.13
CA LEU A 21 1.61 19.45 5.20
C LEU A 21 1.14 18.66 6.45
N ALA A 22 0.72 17.41 6.25
CA ALA A 22 0.60 16.42 7.33
C ALA A 22 1.52 15.25 6.98
N PRO A 23 2.20 14.59 7.94
CA PRO A 23 2.75 13.27 7.64
C PRO A 23 1.57 12.43 7.15
N ARG A 24 1.61 11.92 5.92
CA ARG A 24 0.56 11.02 5.43
C ARG A 24 0.60 9.80 6.34
N PRO A 25 -0.47 9.51 7.10
CA PRO A 25 -0.53 8.23 7.81
C PRO A 25 -0.58 7.14 6.74
N GLY A 26 0.52 6.38 6.59
CA GLY A 26 0.70 5.26 5.65
C GLY A 26 0.56 5.64 4.17
N ALA A 27 1.53 5.27 3.34
CA ALA A 27 1.19 4.96 1.96
C ALA A 27 0.10 3.86 1.96
N SER A 28 -0.73 3.79 0.92
CA SER A 28 -1.58 2.61 0.71
C SER A 28 -0.68 1.37 0.67
N ALA A 29 -1.09 0.28 1.33
CA ALA A 29 -0.32 -0.97 1.28
C ALA A 29 -0.48 -1.70 -0.08
N ASP A 30 -1.41 -1.25 -0.92
CA ASP A 30 -1.50 -1.56 -2.36
C ASP A 30 -0.28 -0.95 -3.10
N VAL A 31 0.84 -1.67 -3.05
CA VAL A 31 2.10 -1.30 -3.70
C VAL A 31 2.15 -1.79 -5.16
N THR A 32 1.27 -2.74 -5.51
CA THR A 32 1.11 -3.21 -6.90
C THR A 32 0.24 -2.29 -7.74
N GLY A 33 -0.59 -1.46 -7.10
CA GLY A 33 -1.52 -0.53 -7.73
C GLY A 33 -2.74 -1.22 -8.33
N ASP A 34 -3.13 -2.38 -7.79
CA ASP A 34 -4.12 -3.28 -8.39
C ASP A 34 -5.49 -3.24 -7.72
N CYS A 35 -5.67 -2.38 -6.71
CA CYS A 35 -6.88 -2.23 -5.90
C CYS A 35 -7.10 -3.22 -4.79
N ALA A 36 -6.14 -4.06 -4.50
CA ALA A 36 -6.18 -4.93 -3.34
C ALA A 36 -4.95 -4.66 -2.49
N THR A 37 -5.07 -4.94 -1.19
CA THR A 37 -3.91 -5.23 -0.37
C THR A 37 -3.93 -6.71 -0.06
N ASP A 38 -3.14 -7.47 -0.82
CA ASP A 38 -3.11 -8.93 -0.73
C ASP A 38 -1.70 -9.53 -0.82
N ALA A 39 -1.63 -10.83 -1.13
CA ALA A 39 -0.38 -11.55 -1.20
C ALA A 39 0.56 -11.05 -2.30
N ALA A 40 0.05 -10.39 -3.34
CA ALA A 40 0.86 -9.76 -4.38
C ALA A 40 1.65 -8.58 -3.81
N ASP A 41 1.02 -7.72 -3.00
CA ASP A 41 1.67 -6.61 -2.33
C ASP A 41 2.73 -7.09 -1.33
N LEU A 42 2.39 -8.13 -0.56
CA LEU A 42 3.34 -8.75 0.37
C LEU A 42 4.56 -9.33 -0.35
N ALA A 43 4.37 -9.93 -1.53
CA ALA A 43 5.49 -10.44 -2.31
C ALA A 43 6.44 -9.32 -2.76
N VAL A 44 5.90 -8.15 -3.14
CA VAL A 44 6.71 -6.97 -3.47
C VAL A 44 7.46 -6.45 -2.24
N LEU A 45 6.79 -6.32 -1.09
CA LEU A 45 7.44 -5.88 0.14
C LEU A 45 8.59 -6.81 0.55
N LEU A 46 8.40 -8.12 0.46
CA LEU A 46 9.45 -9.09 0.79
C LEU A 46 10.58 -9.12 -0.24
N GLN A 47 10.29 -8.82 -1.51
CA GLN A 47 11.32 -8.68 -2.54
C GLN A 47 12.24 -7.49 -2.22
N ASP A 48 11.68 -6.40 -1.72
CA ASP A 48 12.38 -5.15 -1.45
C ASP A 48 12.93 -5.06 -0.01
N TRP A 49 12.88 -6.14 0.75
CA TRP A 49 13.31 -6.15 2.15
C TRP A 49 14.76 -5.64 2.33
N GLY A 50 14.93 -4.62 3.18
CA GLY A 50 16.21 -3.96 3.42
C GLY A 50 16.65 -2.97 2.33
N MET A 51 15.84 -2.75 1.29
CA MET A 51 16.10 -1.71 0.29
C MET A 51 15.74 -0.33 0.83
N GLN A 52 16.47 0.67 0.32
CA GLN A 52 16.15 2.09 0.49
C GLN A 52 15.43 2.59 -0.77
N ASP A 53 14.69 3.70 -0.66
CA ASP A 53 13.96 4.33 -1.76
C ASP A 53 12.96 3.40 -2.49
N SER A 54 12.44 2.37 -1.79
CA SER A 54 11.43 1.46 -2.33
C SER A 54 10.02 2.01 -2.08
N PRO A 55 9.06 1.81 -3.00
CA PRO A 55 7.65 2.09 -2.72
C PRO A 55 7.06 1.21 -1.60
N ALA A 56 7.74 0.15 -1.17
CA ALA A 56 7.36 -0.69 -0.03
C ALA A 56 7.84 -0.16 1.33
N ASP A 57 8.53 0.98 1.37
CA ASP A 57 8.80 1.76 2.59
C ASP A 57 7.53 2.58 2.91
N LEU A 58 6.61 1.92 3.61
CA LEU A 58 5.25 2.40 3.92
C LEU A 58 5.23 3.36 5.10
N ASP A 59 6.19 3.23 6.02
CA ASP A 59 6.32 4.10 7.19
C ASP A 59 7.32 5.25 7.00
N TYR A 60 8.06 5.24 5.88
CA TYR A 60 9.02 6.24 5.46
C TYR A 60 10.21 6.39 6.43
N ASP A 61 10.61 5.32 7.11
CA ASP A 61 11.81 5.32 7.94
C ASP A 61 13.12 5.23 7.12
N GLY A 62 13.00 5.03 5.81
CA GLY A 62 14.09 4.98 4.84
C GLY A 62 14.52 3.57 4.48
N VAL A 63 13.92 2.51 5.06
CA VAL A 63 14.25 1.12 4.73
C VAL A 63 13.05 0.19 4.86
N VAL A 64 12.84 -0.67 3.87
CA VAL A 64 11.78 -1.68 3.96
C VAL A 64 12.09 -2.70 5.05
N GLY A 65 11.20 -2.83 6.03
CA GLY A 65 11.43 -3.66 7.19
C GLY A 65 10.16 -4.09 7.95
N PRO A 66 10.33 -4.50 9.22
CA PRO A 66 9.24 -5.05 10.03
C PRO A 66 8.10 -4.06 10.29
N ALA A 67 8.40 -2.76 10.32
CA ALA A 67 7.38 -1.74 10.53
C ALA A 67 6.46 -1.63 9.31
N ASP A 68 7.02 -1.65 8.09
CA ASP A 68 6.24 -1.67 6.85
C ASP A 68 5.37 -2.92 6.74
N LEU A 69 5.90 -4.09 7.12
CA LEU A 69 5.10 -5.31 7.16
C LEU A 69 3.92 -5.19 8.13
N ALA A 70 4.12 -4.58 9.30
CA ALA A 70 3.04 -4.35 10.25
C ALA A 70 1.98 -3.39 9.69
N TRP A 71 2.40 -2.35 8.95
CA TRP A 71 1.49 -1.46 8.23
C TRP A 71 0.68 -2.20 7.16
N MET A 72 1.33 -3.02 6.33
CA MET A 72 0.66 -3.80 5.28
C MET A 72 -0.38 -4.76 5.85
N LEU A 73 -0.03 -5.47 6.93
CA LEU A 73 -0.96 -6.39 7.58
C LEU A 73 -2.14 -5.68 8.25
N ALA A 74 -1.96 -4.42 8.67
CA ALA A 74 -3.05 -3.62 9.21
C ALA A 74 -4.05 -3.18 8.12
N ASP A 75 -3.61 -3.08 6.87
CA ASP A 75 -4.42 -2.67 5.70
C ASP A 75 -4.91 -3.89 4.87
N TRP A 76 -4.64 -5.11 5.32
CA TRP A 76 -4.92 -6.32 4.55
C TRP A 76 -6.40 -6.48 4.16
N GLY A 77 -6.65 -6.72 2.88
CA GLY A 77 -7.99 -6.87 2.32
C GLY A 77 -8.78 -5.55 2.18
N GLY A 78 -8.09 -4.41 2.30
CA GLY A 78 -8.60 -3.07 1.98
C GLY A 78 -8.96 -2.87 0.52
#